data_AF-V5KVQ2-F1
#
_entry.id   AF-V5KVQ2-F1
#
_cell.length_a   1.000
_cell.length_b   1.000
_cell.length_c   1.000
_cell.angle_alpha   90.00
_cell.angle_beta   90.00
_cell.angle_gamma   90.00
#
_symmetry.space_group_name_H-M   'P 1'
#
loop_
_entity.id
_entity.type
_entity.pdbx_description
1 polymer ?
#
loop_
_entity_poly.entity_id
_entity_poly.type
_entity_poly.pdbx_seq_one_letter_code
_entity_poly.pdbx_strand_id
1 'polypeptide(L)'
;DYRWADAVIISGMHIQKPQILEINRKAHQHGKITVLGGPSVSACPEYYPEVDILHLGELGDATDAMIAYLDSHTERPPQQIILQTKERVPLHQFPIPAYEKLPLRRYFLGSVQFSSGCPYHCEFCDIPALYGNHPRLKTPQQILEELDAILAAGNPGAIYFVDDNFIGNRKAVMELLPHLIEWQKERGYPVQFACEATLNLAQSPKILAMMREAYFCTVF
;
A
#
# COMPACT_ATOMS: atom_id res chain seq x y z
N ASP A 1 -14.96 16.63 -12.63
CA ASP A 1 -16.40 16.67 -12.32
C ASP A 1 -16.68 15.56 -11.31
N TYR A 2 -17.28 15.89 -10.16
CA TYR A 2 -17.61 14.92 -9.10
C TYR A 2 -19.10 14.59 -9.01
N ARG A 3 -19.94 15.13 -9.91
CA ARG A 3 -21.39 14.92 -9.86
C ARG A 3 -21.79 13.44 -9.93
N TRP A 4 -21.02 12.62 -10.64
CA TRP A 4 -21.25 11.19 -10.83
C TRP A 4 -20.93 10.31 -9.62
N ALA A 5 -20.15 10.80 -8.65
CA ALA A 5 -19.67 10.01 -7.52
C ALA A 5 -20.60 10.17 -6.32
N ASP A 6 -20.80 9.10 -5.55
CA ASP A 6 -21.54 9.15 -4.28
C ASP A 6 -20.67 9.71 -3.14
N ALA A 7 -19.40 9.33 -3.13
CA ALA A 7 -18.39 9.81 -2.19
C ALA A 7 -17.03 10.00 -2.87
N VAL A 8 -16.15 10.77 -2.23
CA VAL A 8 -14.76 10.99 -2.65
C VAL A 8 -13.82 10.48 -1.55
N ILE A 9 -13.11 9.39 -1.82
CA ILE A 9 -12.15 8.77 -0.89
C ILE A 9 -10.74 9.16 -1.31
N ILE A 10 -9.95 9.65 -0.36
CA ILE A 10 -8.62 10.23 -0.58
C ILE A 10 -7.62 9.50 0.32
N SER A 11 -6.41 9.29 -0.18
CA SER A 11 -5.25 8.86 0.62
C SER A 11 -4.03 9.66 0.20
N GLY A 12 -3.07 9.85 1.10
CA GLY A 12 -1.82 10.53 0.77
C GLY A 12 -0.81 10.65 1.91
N MET A 13 0.37 11.10 1.55
CA MET A 13 1.49 11.45 2.43
C MET A 13 1.39 12.91 2.90
N HIS A 14 2.06 13.27 3.99
CA HIS A 14 2.00 14.64 4.54
C HIS A 14 2.35 15.73 3.53
N ILE A 15 3.29 15.47 2.63
CA ILE A 15 3.68 16.41 1.56
C ILE A 15 2.53 16.73 0.59
N GLN A 16 1.52 15.84 0.50
CA GLN A 16 0.35 15.99 -0.36
C GLN A 16 -0.83 16.67 0.35
N LYS A 17 -0.65 17.16 1.58
CA LYS A 17 -1.71 17.86 2.34
C LYS A 17 -2.40 18.97 1.53
N PRO A 18 -1.70 19.85 0.79
CA PRO A 18 -2.38 20.87 -0.02
C PRO A 18 -3.33 20.28 -1.06
N GLN A 19 -2.94 19.20 -1.73
CA GLN A 19 -3.75 18.51 -2.74
C GLN A 19 -4.93 17.77 -2.11
N ILE A 20 -4.73 17.15 -0.95
CA ILE A 20 -5.80 16.51 -0.16
C ILE A 20 -6.90 17.53 0.14
N LEU A 21 -6.54 18.70 0.67
CA LEU A 21 -7.49 19.75 1.02
C LEU A 21 -8.19 20.35 -0.21
N GLU A 22 -7.47 20.49 -1.33
CA GLU A 22 -8.08 20.96 -2.58
C GLU A 22 -9.09 19.96 -3.17
N ILE A 23 -8.81 18.65 -3.07
CA ILE A 23 -9.76 17.60 -3.47
C ILE A 23 -10.99 17.64 -2.55
N ASN A 24 -10.79 17.75 -1.24
CA ASN A 24 -11.86 17.89 -0.25
C ASN A 24 -12.79 19.07 -0.57
N ARG A 25 -12.20 20.26 -0.79
CA ARG A 25 -12.94 21.48 -1.13
C ARG A 25 -13.79 21.30 -2.40
N LYS A 26 -13.25 20.66 -3.44
CA LYS A 26 -13.98 20.37 -4.68
C LYS A 26 -15.13 19.39 -4.47
N ALA A 27 -14.94 18.35 -3.65
CA ALA A 27 -15.98 17.39 -3.31
C ALA A 27 -17.14 18.07 -2.56
N HIS A 28 -16.83 18.92 -1.58
CA HIS A 28 -17.82 19.67 -0.81
C HIS A 28 -18.61 20.67 -1.66
N GLN A 29 -17.98 21.30 -2.66
CA GLN A 29 -18.68 22.15 -3.62
C GLN A 29 -19.76 21.40 -4.43
N HIS A 30 -19.64 20.08 -4.53
CA HIS A 30 -20.62 19.20 -5.16
C HIS A 30 -21.50 18.44 -4.14
N GLY A 31 -21.44 18.81 -2.85
CA GLY A 31 -22.21 18.16 -1.78
C GLY A 31 -21.81 16.72 -1.51
N LYS A 32 -20.61 16.29 -1.91
CA LYS A 32 -20.15 14.90 -1.77
C LYS A 32 -19.49 14.65 -0.43
N ILE A 33 -19.76 13.47 0.14
CA ILE A 33 -19.07 12.97 1.34
C ILE A 33 -17.59 12.78 0.99
N THR A 34 -16.71 13.26 1.86
CA THR A 34 -15.26 13.05 1.73
C THR A 34 -14.74 12.14 2.82
N VAL A 35 -13.97 11.13 2.43
CA VAL A 35 -13.22 10.29 3.38
C VAL A 35 -11.73 10.46 3.13
N LEU A 36 -10.95 10.67 4.19
CA LEU A 36 -9.49 10.70 4.13
C LEU A 36 -8.92 9.54 4.94
N GLY A 37 -8.12 8.71 4.28
CA GLY A 37 -7.33 7.66 4.90
C GLY A 37 -5.83 7.79 4.59
N GLY A 38 -5.05 6.78 4.99
CA GLY A 38 -3.63 6.69 4.68
C GLY A 38 -2.71 7.30 5.75
N PRO A 39 -1.39 7.29 5.50
CA PRO A 39 -0.38 7.59 6.52
C PRO A 39 -0.49 9.01 7.07
N SER A 40 -0.79 10.00 6.22
CA SER A 40 -0.81 11.39 6.68
C SER A 40 -1.88 11.68 7.73
N VAL A 41 -3.12 11.25 7.50
CA VAL A 41 -4.21 11.46 8.47
C VAL A 41 -4.06 10.55 9.67
N SER A 42 -3.51 9.34 9.49
CA SER A 42 -3.27 8.40 10.58
C SER A 42 -2.23 8.92 11.58
N ALA A 43 -1.23 9.67 11.12
CA ALA A 43 -0.21 10.27 11.97
C ALA A 43 -0.64 11.61 12.58
N CYS A 44 -1.33 12.47 11.83
CA CYS A 44 -1.74 13.81 12.28
C CYS A 44 -3.19 14.11 11.88
N PRO A 45 -4.20 13.47 12.51
CA PRO A 45 -5.61 13.68 12.17
C PRO A 45 -6.07 15.13 12.37
N GLU A 46 -5.50 15.83 13.34
CA GLU A 46 -5.78 17.23 13.67
C GLU A 46 -5.44 18.21 12.53
N TYR A 47 -4.69 17.77 11.51
CA TYR A 47 -4.38 18.57 10.32
C TYR A 47 -5.55 18.66 9.34
N TYR A 48 -6.61 17.87 9.53
CA TYR A 48 -7.71 17.69 8.59
C TYR A 48 -9.09 17.95 9.21
N PRO A 49 -9.32 19.09 9.90
CA PRO A 49 -10.61 19.36 10.57
C PRO A 49 -11.78 19.56 9.58
N GLU A 50 -11.48 19.81 8.31
CA GLU A 50 -12.49 20.08 7.26
C GLU A 50 -12.94 18.83 6.50
N VAL A 51 -12.37 17.66 6.76
CA VAL A 51 -12.78 16.41 6.08
C VAL A 51 -13.95 15.78 6.82
N ASP A 52 -14.98 15.31 6.10
CA ASP A 52 -16.17 14.75 6.71
C ASP A 52 -15.90 13.45 7.53
N ILE A 53 -15.07 12.53 7.00
CA ILE A 53 -14.73 11.26 7.66
C ILE A 53 -13.21 11.04 7.63
N LEU A 54 -12.60 10.77 8.79
CA LEU A 54 -11.20 10.35 8.91
C LEU A 54 -11.15 8.84 9.15
N HIS A 55 -10.45 8.12 8.29
CA HIS A 55 -10.10 6.71 8.46
C HIS A 55 -8.65 6.61 8.94
N LEU A 56 -8.45 6.17 10.18
CA LEU A 56 -7.15 6.11 10.84
C LEU A 56 -6.65 4.67 10.93
N GLY A 57 -5.43 4.43 10.46
CA GLY A 57 -4.79 3.13 10.45
C GLY A 57 -4.97 2.37 9.12
N GLU A 58 -4.48 1.13 9.10
CA GLU A 58 -4.58 0.25 7.92
C GLU A 58 -5.97 -0.38 7.79
N LEU A 59 -6.15 -1.17 6.74
CA LEU A 59 -7.35 -1.96 6.47
C LEU A 59 -7.75 -2.80 7.70
N GLY A 60 -9.01 -2.70 8.13
CA GLY A 60 -9.50 -3.29 9.37
C GLY A 60 -10.97 -2.99 9.64
N ASP A 61 -11.40 -3.17 10.89
CA ASP A 61 -12.76 -2.92 11.38
C ASP A 61 -13.27 -1.50 11.06
N ALA A 62 -12.40 -0.49 11.08
CA ALA A 62 -12.76 0.87 10.68
C ALA A 62 -13.06 1.01 9.17
N THR A 63 -12.48 0.16 8.33
CA THR A 63 -12.79 0.11 6.89
C THR A 63 -14.20 -0.43 6.69
N ASP A 64 -14.57 -1.49 7.41
CA ASP A 64 -15.93 -2.05 7.34
C ASP A 64 -16.97 -1.04 7.83
N ALA A 65 -16.67 -0.34 8.93
CA ALA A 65 -17.52 0.74 9.43
C ALA A 65 -17.67 1.90 8.43
N MET A 66 -16.59 2.27 7.74
CA MET A 66 -16.61 3.29 6.69
C MET A 66 -17.51 2.87 5.52
N ILE A 67 -17.39 1.63 5.03
CA ILE A 67 -18.20 1.12 3.93
C ILE A 67 -19.68 1.08 4.34
N ALA A 68 -19.99 0.53 5.52
CA ALA A 68 -21.36 0.47 6.02
C ALA A 68 -21.99 1.88 6.19
N TYR A 69 -21.19 2.87 6.57
CA TYR A 69 -21.63 4.26 6.63
C TYR A 69 -22.00 4.79 5.24
N LEU A 70 -21.13 4.60 4.25
CA LEU A 70 -21.34 5.06 2.87
C LEU A 70 -22.50 4.33 2.17
N ASP A 71 -22.78 3.07 2.52
CA ASP A 71 -23.93 2.33 1.98
C ASP A 71 -25.28 2.86 2.49
N SER A 72 -25.28 3.51 3.66
CA SER A 72 -26.49 4.00 4.33
C SER A 72 -26.68 5.52 4.26
N HIS A 73 -25.67 6.27 3.81
CA HIS A 73 -25.68 7.73 3.80
C HIS A 73 -25.17 8.28 2.46
N THR A 74 -25.97 9.16 1.86
CA THR A 74 -25.62 9.88 0.63
C THR A 74 -25.35 11.37 0.84
N GLU A 75 -25.56 11.86 2.06
CA GLU A 75 -25.41 13.26 2.44
C GLU A 75 -24.24 13.43 3.40
N ARG A 76 -23.62 14.62 3.38
CA ARG A 76 -22.50 14.95 4.27
C ARG A 76 -22.92 14.92 5.74
N PRO A 77 -22.14 14.31 6.65
CA PRO A 77 -22.46 14.30 8.06
C PRO A 77 -22.44 15.71 8.64
N PRO A 78 -23.28 16.00 9.66
CA PRO A 78 -23.31 17.30 10.32
C PRO A 78 -22.05 17.58 11.16
N GLN A 79 -21.27 16.55 11.49
CA GLN A 79 -20.03 16.63 12.26
C GLN A 79 -19.01 15.63 11.70
N GLN A 80 -17.72 15.93 11.88
CA GLN A 80 -16.65 15.03 11.45
C GLN A 80 -16.74 13.67 12.18
N ILE A 81 -16.61 12.59 11.44
CA ILE A 81 -16.59 11.22 11.96
C ILE A 81 -15.14 10.72 11.94
N ILE A 82 -14.68 10.15 13.05
CA ILE A 82 -13.34 9.53 13.15
C ILE A 82 -13.52 8.03 13.32
N LEU A 83 -13.01 7.26 12.37
CA LEU A 83 -13.01 5.82 12.34
C LEU A 83 -11.57 5.33 12.50
N GLN A 84 -11.24 4.78 13.67
CA GLN A 84 -9.89 4.30 13.96
C GLN A 84 -9.85 2.78 13.98
N THR A 85 -8.98 2.20 13.17
CA THR A 85 -8.76 0.75 13.10
C THR A 85 -8.22 0.25 14.44
N LYS A 86 -8.94 -0.69 15.05
CA LYS A 86 -8.52 -1.42 16.25
C LYS A 86 -8.07 -2.83 15.90
N GLU A 87 -8.79 -3.47 14.98
CA GLU A 87 -8.50 -4.81 14.50
C GLU A 87 -8.14 -4.74 13.03
N ARG A 88 -6.88 -5.03 12.71
CA ARG A 88 -6.37 -5.00 11.34
C ARG A 88 -6.70 -6.31 10.64
N VAL A 89 -7.05 -6.21 9.36
CA VAL A 89 -7.10 -7.39 8.49
C VAL A 89 -5.68 -7.99 8.40
N PRO A 90 -5.50 -9.30 8.58
CA PRO A 90 -4.22 -9.95 8.33
C PRO A 90 -3.77 -9.75 6.89
N LEU A 91 -2.48 -9.51 6.66
CA LEU A 91 -1.98 -9.14 5.32
C LEU A 91 -2.25 -10.25 4.27
N HIS A 92 -2.24 -11.51 4.67
CA HIS A 92 -2.60 -12.65 3.82
C HIS A 92 -4.09 -12.73 3.43
N GLN A 93 -4.95 -11.85 3.98
CA GLN A 93 -6.36 -11.74 3.61
C GLN A 93 -6.63 -10.49 2.77
N PHE A 94 -5.60 -9.70 2.45
CA PHE A 94 -5.78 -8.55 1.57
C PHE A 94 -6.21 -9.04 0.18
N PRO A 95 -7.19 -8.38 -0.46
CA PRO A 95 -7.53 -8.69 -1.83
C PRO A 95 -6.37 -8.31 -2.76
N ILE A 96 -6.31 -8.97 -3.92
CA ILE A 96 -5.45 -8.52 -5.01
C ILE A 96 -5.86 -7.07 -5.35
N PRO A 97 -4.92 -6.11 -5.38
CA PRO A 97 -5.24 -4.75 -5.81
C PRO A 97 -5.89 -4.74 -7.19
N ALA A 98 -6.83 -3.82 -7.41
CA ALA A 98 -7.60 -3.72 -8.67
C ALA A 98 -6.75 -3.18 -9.84
N TYR A 99 -5.66 -3.87 -10.19
CA TYR A 99 -4.69 -3.51 -11.22
C TYR A 99 -5.36 -3.32 -12.59
N GLU A 100 -6.44 -4.05 -12.87
CA GLU A 100 -7.25 -3.95 -14.10
C GLU A 100 -7.95 -2.59 -14.26
N LYS A 101 -8.11 -1.82 -13.17
CA LYS A 101 -8.65 -0.46 -13.21
C LYS A 101 -7.59 0.60 -13.51
N LEU A 102 -6.31 0.22 -13.58
CA LEU A 102 -5.20 1.13 -13.81
C LEU A 102 -4.66 0.95 -15.24
N PRO A 103 -4.35 2.04 -15.96
CA PRO A 103 -3.65 1.95 -17.23
C PRO A 103 -2.15 1.70 -16.98
N LEU A 104 -1.77 0.51 -16.48
CA LEU A 104 -0.42 0.21 -15.98
C LEU A 104 0.71 0.54 -16.97
N ARG A 105 0.49 0.43 -18.27
CA ARG A 105 1.46 0.83 -19.31
C ARG A 105 1.85 2.31 -19.31
N ARG A 106 1.09 3.16 -18.62
CA ARG A 106 1.39 4.59 -18.45
C ARG A 106 2.20 4.89 -17.19
N TYR A 107 2.42 3.88 -16.34
CA TYR A 107 3.19 4.02 -15.12
C TYR A 107 4.64 3.61 -15.35
N PHE A 108 5.55 4.30 -14.69
CA PHE A 108 6.98 3.99 -14.73
C PHE A 108 7.30 2.68 -13.98
N LEU A 109 6.58 2.40 -12.89
CA LEU A 109 6.73 1.22 -12.05
C LEU A 109 5.35 0.70 -11.63
N GLY A 110 5.20 -0.62 -11.60
CA GLY A 110 4.17 -1.29 -10.81
C GLY A 110 4.61 -1.42 -9.35
N SER A 111 3.67 -1.71 -8.46
CA SER A 111 3.97 -1.95 -7.05
C SER A 111 3.30 -3.21 -6.52
N VAL A 112 4.01 -3.90 -5.66
CA VAL A 112 3.51 -5.01 -4.83
C VAL A 112 3.96 -4.80 -3.40
N GLN A 113 3.19 -5.29 -2.45
CA GLN A 113 3.55 -5.26 -1.03
C GLN A 113 3.64 -6.69 -0.51
N PHE A 114 4.83 -7.12 -0.12
CA PHE A 114 5.04 -8.45 0.47
C PHE A 114 4.86 -8.44 1.98
N SER A 115 5.30 -7.37 2.63
CA SER A 115 5.24 -7.19 4.07
C SER A 115 4.81 -5.79 4.47
N SER A 116 4.24 -5.68 5.66
CA SER A 116 3.84 -4.42 6.30
C SER A 116 4.33 -4.38 7.74
N GLY A 117 4.99 -3.29 8.11
CA GLY A 117 5.66 -3.10 9.40
C GLY A 117 7.15 -3.49 9.38
N CYS A 118 7.92 -2.95 10.33
CA CYS A 118 9.38 -3.10 10.37
C CYS A 118 9.88 -3.29 11.81
N PRO A 119 10.78 -4.25 12.10
CA PRO A 119 11.25 -4.54 13.46
C PRO A 119 12.30 -3.55 13.97
N TYR A 120 12.72 -2.60 13.14
CA TYR A 120 13.70 -1.59 13.53
C TYR A 120 13.01 -0.40 14.20
N HIS A 121 13.71 0.19 15.18
CA HIS A 121 13.25 1.35 15.95
C HIS A 121 14.11 2.58 15.65
N CYS A 122 14.21 2.93 14.36
CA CYS A 122 14.91 4.14 13.93
C CYS A 122 14.20 5.38 14.47
N GLU A 123 14.91 6.29 15.12
CA GLU A 123 14.33 7.47 15.80
C GLU A 123 13.60 8.45 14.86
N PHE A 124 13.90 8.39 13.57
CA PHE A 124 13.33 9.24 12.52
C PHE A 124 12.12 8.61 11.81
N CYS A 125 11.76 7.37 12.16
CA CYS A 125 10.85 6.54 11.37
C CYS A 125 9.46 6.43 12.02
N ASP A 126 8.41 6.65 11.24
CA ASP A 126 7.00 6.56 11.66
C ASP A 126 6.39 5.17 11.42
N ILE A 127 7.06 4.30 10.67
CA ILE A 127 6.60 2.96 10.31
C ILE A 127 6.18 2.12 11.52
N PRO A 128 6.97 2.01 12.61
CA PRO A 128 6.54 1.20 13.76
C PRO A 128 5.26 1.73 14.42
N ALA A 129 5.03 3.04 14.38
CA ALA A 129 3.82 3.66 14.93
C ALA A 129 2.61 3.44 14.02
N LEU A 130 2.79 3.54 12.69
CA LEU A 130 1.72 3.38 11.71
C LEU A 130 1.40 1.90 11.46
N TYR A 131 2.40 1.11 11.09
CA TYR A 131 2.23 -0.24 10.55
C TYR A 131 2.69 -1.35 11.52
N GLY A 132 3.28 -0.98 12.64
CA GLY A 132 3.69 -1.90 13.71
C GLY A 132 5.14 -2.37 13.59
N ASN A 133 5.66 -2.91 14.68
CA ASN A 133 7.05 -3.35 14.83
C ASN A 133 7.28 -4.84 14.46
N HIS A 134 6.25 -5.54 14.02
CA HIS A 134 6.35 -6.94 13.62
C HIS A 134 5.88 -7.08 12.16
N PRO A 135 6.78 -7.41 11.21
CA PRO A 135 6.39 -7.60 9.83
C PRO A 135 5.30 -8.64 9.68
N ARG A 136 4.14 -8.21 9.20
CA ARG A 136 3.06 -9.09 8.73
C ARG A 136 3.31 -9.38 7.27
N LEU A 137 3.00 -10.60 6.83
CA LEU A 137 3.45 -11.12 5.54
C LEU A 137 2.27 -11.60 4.69
N LYS A 138 2.36 -11.39 3.38
CA LYS A 138 1.65 -12.21 2.39
C LYS A 138 2.41 -13.52 2.18
N THR A 139 1.72 -14.50 1.61
CA THR A 139 2.38 -15.74 1.16
C THR A 139 3.10 -15.51 -0.17
N PRO A 140 4.12 -16.32 -0.52
CA PRO A 140 4.73 -16.26 -1.84
C PRO A 140 3.74 -16.39 -2.99
N GLN A 141 2.73 -17.27 -2.83
CA GLN A 141 1.70 -17.49 -3.84
C GLN A 141 0.87 -16.23 -4.11
N GLN A 142 0.51 -15.46 -3.08
CA GLN A 142 -0.20 -14.20 -3.26
C GLN A 142 0.63 -13.17 -4.04
N ILE A 143 1.95 -13.15 -3.83
CA ILE A 143 2.83 -12.29 -4.62
C ILE A 143 2.85 -12.72 -6.07
N LEU A 144 2.95 -14.02 -6.36
CA LEU A 144 2.90 -14.50 -7.75
C LEU A 144 1.57 -14.16 -8.43
N GLU A 145 0.45 -14.28 -7.71
CA GLU A 145 -0.89 -13.91 -8.20
C GLU A 145 -1.01 -12.41 -8.49
N GLU A 146 -0.45 -11.54 -7.63
CA GLU A 146 -0.38 -10.10 -7.88
C GLU A 146 0.51 -9.76 -9.08
N LEU A 147 1.64 -10.46 -9.25
CA LEU A 147 2.52 -10.29 -10.41
C LEU A 147 1.82 -10.71 -11.71
N ASP A 148 1.11 -11.84 -11.71
CA ASP A 148 0.32 -12.29 -12.87
C ASP A 148 -0.80 -11.28 -13.20
N ALA A 149 -1.47 -10.72 -12.19
CA ALA A 149 -2.48 -9.67 -12.39
C ALA A 149 -1.88 -8.38 -12.99
N ILE A 150 -0.69 -7.97 -12.54
CA ILE A 150 0.05 -6.83 -13.10
C ILE A 150 0.42 -7.06 -14.58
N LEU A 151 0.90 -8.27 -14.92
CA LEU A 151 1.21 -8.61 -16.30
C LEU A 151 -0.04 -8.57 -17.18
N ALA A 152 -1.15 -9.13 -16.70
CA ALA A 152 -2.44 -9.12 -17.39
C ALA A 152 -2.99 -7.70 -17.61
N ALA A 153 -2.78 -6.80 -16.64
CA ALA A 153 -3.26 -5.41 -16.70
C ALA A 153 -2.38 -4.47 -17.55
N GLY A 154 -1.20 -4.90 -18.00
CA GLY A 154 -0.46 -4.15 -19.01
C GLY A 154 1.06 -4.30 -19.03
N ASN A 155 1.66 -4.91 -18.01
CA ASN A 155 3.11 -5.01 -17.79
C ASN A 155 3.85 -3.64 -17.83
N PRO A 156 4.21 -3.05 -16.67
CA PRO A 156 4.97 -1.81 -16.61
C PRO A 156 6.49 -1.98 -16.87
N GLY A 157 6.99 -3.21 -17.02
CA GLY A 157 8.40 -3.53 -17.26
C GLY A 157 9.26 -3.55 -15.99
N ALA A 158 8.85 -2.86 -14.93
CA ALA A 158 9.51 -2.92 -13.63
C ALA A 158 8.50 -2.81 -12.48
N ILE A 159 8.78 -3.50 -11.38
CA ILE A 159 7.92 -3.64 -10.21
C ILE A 159 8.73 -3.33 -8.95
N TYR A 160 8.17 -2.46 -8.10
CA TYR A 160 8.75 -2.07 -6.82
C TYR A 160 8.03 -2.78 -5.66
N PHE A 161 8.79 -3.50 -4.84
CA PHE A 161 8.32 -3.97 -3.54
C PHE A 161 8.30 -2.79 -2.58
N VAL A 162 7.10 -2.32 -2.23
CA VAL A 162 6.89 -1.11 -1.39
C VAL A 162 7.09 -1.37 0.11
N ASP A 163 7.57 -2.56 0.47
CA ASP A 163 7.95 -2.92 1.82
C ASP A 163 8.95 -1.91 2.41
N ASP A 164 8.69 -1.41 3.62
CA ASP A 164 9.59 -0.47 4.32
C ASP A 164 11.00 -1.05 4.57
N ASN A 165 11.09 -2.38 4.58
CA ASN A 165 12.34 -3.13 4.54
C ASN A 165 12.03 -4.53 4.03
N PHE A 166 12.30 -4.80 2.76
CA PHE A 166 12.05 -6.08 2.11
C PHE A 166 12.68 -7.26 2.88
N ILE A 167 13.86 -7.05 3.47
CA ILE A 167 14.57 -8.07 4.26
C ILE A 167 14.26 -8.03 5.76
N GLY A 168 13.22 -7.30 6.17
CA GLY A 168 12.78 -7.17 7.56
C GLY A 168 12.45 -8.53 8.21
N ASN A 169 12.04 -9.51 7.40
CA ASN A 169 11.97 -10.91 7.79
C ASN A 169 12.80 -11.78 6.84
N ARG A 170 14.07 -12.02 7.20
CA ARG A 170 15.01 -12.81 6.38
C ARG A 170 14.51 -14.22 6.07
N LYS A 171 13.81 -14.87 7.01
CA LYS A 171 13.28 -16.23 6.77
C LYS A 171 12.21 -16.19 5.67
N ALA A 172 11.31 -15.21 5.72
CA ALA A 172 10.26 -15.05 4.73
C ALA A 172 10.82 -14.71 3.34
N VAL A 173 11.85 -13.85 3.25
CA VAL A 173 12.52 -13.56 1.97
C VAL A 173 13.23 -14.79 1.39
N MET A 174 13.87 -15.59 2.25
CA MET A 174 14.50 -16.85 1.83
C MET A 174 13.48 -17.87 1.30
N GLU A 175 12.23 -17.77 1.73
CA GLU A 175 11.12 -18.57 1.22
C GLU A 175 10.56 -17.99 -0.09
N LEU A 176 10.37 -16.67 -0.18
CA LEU A 176 9.82 -15.99 -1.35
C LEU A 176 10.74 -16.04 -2.59
N LEU A 177 12.04 -15.82 -2.42
CA LEU A 177 12.96 -15.64 -3.56
C LEU A 177 13.00 -16.84 -4.53
N PRO A 178 13.03 -18.11 -4.09
CA PRO A 178 12.92 -19.26 -5.00
C PRO A 178 11.66 -19.21 -5.88
N HIS A 179 10.51 -18.80 -5.34
CA HIS A 179 9.27 -18.66 -6.10
C HIS A 179 9.36 -17.56 -7.16
N LEU A 180 9.95 -16.42 -6.81
CA LEU A 180 10.18 -15.32 -7.76
C LEU A 180 11.14 -15.72 -8.88
N ILE A 181 12.20 -16.46 -8.55
CA ILE A 181 13.17 -16.96 -9.54
C ILE A 181 12.49 -17.86 -10.57
N GLU A 182 11.73 -18.86 -10.12
CA GLU A 182 11.03 -19.78 -11.01
C GLU A 182 9.98 -19.03 -11.85
N TRP A 183 9.19 -18.16 -11.22
CA TRP A 183 8.19 -17.35 -11.91
C TRP A 183 8.80 -16.48 -13.03
N GLN A 184 9.95 -15.84 -12.77
CA GLN A 184 10.68 -15.07 -13.77
C GLN A 184 11.21 -15.96 -14.91
N LYS A 185 11.85 -17.09 -14.59
CA LYS A 185 12.41 -18.01 -15.58
C LYS A 185 11.35 -18.56 -16.53
N GLU A 186 10.22 -19.03 -15.98
CA GLU A 186 9.11 -19.57 -16.75
C GLU A 186 8.54 -18.58 -17.77
N ARG A 187 8.62 -17.27 -17.45
CA ARG A 187 8.06 -16.19 -18.27
C ARG A 187 9.11 -15.43 -19.08
N GLY A 188 10.38 -15.84 -19.02
CA GLY A 188 11.47 -15.19 -19.76
C GLY A 188 11.85 -13.82 -19.23
N TYR A 189 11.79 -13.61 -17.91
CA TYR A 189 12.17 -12.39 -17.20
C TYR A 189 11.38 -11.13 -17.64
N PRO A 190 10.04 -11.13 -17.56
CA PRO A 190 9.21 -10.07 -18.13
C PRO A 190 9.28 -8.72 -17.41
N VAL A 191 9.81 -8.68 -16.18
CA VAL A 191 9.88 -7.48 -15.34
C VAL A 191 11.17 -7.42 -14.54
N GLN A 192 11.66 -6.22 -14.27
CA GLN A 192 12.72 -5.98 -13.28
C GLN A 192 12.13 -5.74 -11.89
N PHE A 193 12.79 -6.23 -10.85
CA PHE A 193 12.39 -5.92 -9.47
C PHE A 193 13.25 -4.84 -8.84
N ALA A 194 12.65 -4.09 -7.92
CA ALA A 194 13.32 -3.14 -7.06
C ALA A 194 12.69 -3.15 -5.67
N CYS A 195 13.45 -2.77 -4.64
CA CYS A 195 12.97 -2.73 -3.26
C CYS A 195 13.79 -1.80 -2.36
N GLU A 196 13.27 -1.51 -1.18
CA GLU A 196 14.02 -0.92 -0.06
C GLU A 196 14.53 -2.03 0.86
N ALA A 197 15.77 -1.90 1.31
CA ALA A 197 16.34 -2.85 2.25
C ALA A 197 17.39 -2.19 3.16
N THR A 198 17.41 -2.60 4.42
CA THR A 198 18.48 -2.17 5.33
C THR A 198 19.86 -2.67 4.88
N LEU A 199 20.91 -1.90 5.18
CA LEU A 199 22.32 -2.21 4.81
C LEU A 199 22.78 -3.60 5.26
N ASN A 200 22.13 -4.18 6.28
CA ASN A 200 22.35 -5.54 6.73
C ASN A 200 22.13 -6.61 5.65
N LEU A 201 21.52 -6.27 4.51
CA LEU A 201 21.47 -7.10 3.31
C LEU A 201 22.86 -7.46 2.78
N ALA A 202 23.81 -6.51 2.84
CA ALA A 202 25.18 -6.70 2.35
C ALA A 202 25.90 -7.87 3.05
N GLN A 203 25.46 -8.25 4.25
CA GLN A 203 26.02 -9.36 5.01
C GLN A 203 25.50 -10.74 4.54
N SER A 204 24.58 -10.78 3.58
CA SER A 204 23.99 -12.02 3.06
C SER A 204 24.26 -12.20 1.55
N PRO A 205 25.45 -12.69 1.16
CA PRO A 205 25.75 -13.02 -0.23
C PRO A 205 24.73 -13.96 -0.87
N LYS A 206 24.14 -14.86 -0.06
CA LYS A 206 23.12 -15.81 -0.52
C LYS A 206 21.82 -15.10 -0.95
N ILE A 207 21.31 -14.17 -0.13
CA ILE A 207 20.10 -13.40 -0.48
C ILE A 207 20.39 -12.53 -1.71
N LEU A 208 21.53 -11.84 -1.74
CA LEU A 208 21.94 -11.02 -2.89
C LEU A 208 22.03 -11.83 -4.19
N ALA A 209 22.59 -13.04 -4.14
CA ALA A 209 22.69 -13.92 -5.30
C ALA A 209 21.29 -14.32 -5.83
N MET A 210 20.37 -14.67 -4.92
CA MET A 210 18.99 -15.01 -5.29
C MET A 210 18.19 -13.80 -5.77
N MET A 211 18.37 -12.62 -5.17
CA MET A 211 17.78 -11.37 -5.66
C MET A 211 18.23 -11.06 -7.08
N ARG A 212 19.54 -11.21 -7.37
CA ARG A 212 20.07 -11.07 -8.73
C ARG A 212 19.43 -12.08 -9.68
N GLU A 213 19.29 -13.33 -9.27
CA GLU A 213 18.68 -14.39 -10.08
C GLU A 213 17.17 -14.16 -10.31
N ALA A 214 16.47 -13.52 -9.37
CA ALA A 214 15.09 -13.06 -9.50
C ALA A 214 14.96 -11.74 -10.28
N TYR A 215 16.06 -11.19 -10.79
CA TYR A 215 16.13 -9.94 -11.56
C TYR A 215 15.83 -8.65 -10.77
N PHE A 216 16.22 -8.61 -9.49
CA PHE A 216 16.32 -7.35 -8.75
C PHE A 216 17.48 -6.51 -9.30
N CYS A 217 17.16 -5.34 -9.86
CA CYS A 217 18.15 -4.45 -10.48
C CYS A 217 18.49 -3.24 -9.59
N THR A 218 17.59 -2.85 -8.69
CA THR A 218 17.74 -1.69 -7.81
C THR A 218 17.41 -2.07 -6.38
N VAL A 219 18.29 -1.73 -5.45
CA VAL A 219 18.03 -1.82 -4.01
C VAL A 219 18.36 -0.46 -3.42
N PHE A 220 17.38 0.16 -2.77
CA PHE A 220 17.54 1.40 -2.02
C PHE A 220 17.89 1.10 -0.56
#